data_AF-A0A151E131-F1
#
_entry.id   AF-A0A151E131-F1
#
_cell.length_a   1.000
_cell.length_b   1.000
_cell.length_c   1.000
_cell.angle_alpha   90.00
_cell.angle_beta   90.00
_cell.angle_gamma   90.00
#
_symmetry.space_group_name_H-M   'P 1'
#
loop_
_entity.id
_entity.type
_entity.pdbx_description
1 polymer ?
#
loop_
_entity_poly.entity_id
_entity_poly.type
_entity_poly.pdbx_seq_one_letter_code
_entity_poly.pdbx_strand_id
1 'polypeptide(L)'
;MKEKDTTYPEGHFLGMWMGVGIAIFSVIGVPLSIVTDNLGFIGIGPALGVAFGLAIGQSIENKYKQQGKIRPLTEFEIKRKRIAVTIGIIILMLGVVIFGLLYFLRD
;
A
#
# COMPACT_ATOMS: atom_id res chain seq x y z
N MET A 1 -24.26 -6.08 -29.62
CA MET A 1 -23.17 -5.17 -29.19
C MET A 1 -22.17 -6.02 -28.43
N LYS A 2 -20.93 -6.20 -28.91
CA LYS A 2 -19.90 -6.95 -28.15
C LYS A 2 -19.53 -6.11 -26.93
N GLU A 3 -19.83 -6.63 -25.75
CA GLU A 3 -19.42 -6.07 -24.47
C GLU A 3 -17.90 -5.83 -24.55
N LYS A 4 -17.46 -4.60 -24.31
CA LYS A 4 -16.04 -4.25 -24.29
C LYS A 4 -15.47 -4.95 -23.06
N ASP A 5 -14.91 -6.14 -23.23
CA ASP A 5 -14.33 -6.92 -22.13
C ASP A 5 -13.32 -6.06 -21.38
N THR A 6 -13.73 -5.55 -20.23
CA THR A 6 -12.93 -4.66 -19.39
C THR A 6 -12.01 -5.54 -18.57
N THR A 7 -10.77 -5.65 -19.04
CA THR A 7 -9.70 -6.36 -18.32
C THR A 7 -8.96 -5.43 -17.38
N TYR A 8 -8.67 -5.88 -16.16
CA TYR A 8 -7.90 -5.16 -15.15
C TYR A 8 -6.48 -5.69 -15.08
N PRO A 9 -5.47 -4.83 -14.86
CA PRO A 9 -4.10 -5.27 -14.63
C PRO A 9 -3.99 -6.04 -13.30
N GLU A 10 -3.11 -7.04 -13.26
CA GLU A 10 -2.85 -7.81 -12.06
C GLU A 10 -2.48 -6.93 -10.85
N GLY A 11 -3.15 -7.19 -9.73
CA GLY A 11 -3.00 -6.48 -8.46
C GLY A 11 -3.82 -5.19 -8.37
N HIS A 12 -4.72 -4.93 -9.32
CA HIS A 12 -5.58 -3.73 -9.30
C HIS A 12 -6.47 -3.69 -8.06
N PHE A 13 -7.22 -4.76 -7.79
CA PHE A 13 -8.14 -4.79 -6.65
C PHE A 13 -7.38 -4.96 -5.35
N LEU A 14 -6.26 -5.69 -5.37
CA LEU A 14 -5.38 -5.83 -4.21
C LEU A 14 -4.87 -4.47 -3.72
N GLY A 15 -4.28 -3.67 -4.62
CA GLY A 15 -3.76 -2.34 -4.27
C GLY A 15 -4.86 -1.38 -3.82
N MET A 16 -6.03 -1.42 -4.47
CA MET A 16 -7.17 -0.60 -4.10
C MET A 16 -7.67 -0.91 -2.68
N TRP A 17 -7.91 -2.19 -2.37
CA TRP A 17 -8.42 -2.58 -1.05
C TRP A 17 -7.39 -2.45 0.06
N MET A 18 -6.10 -2.63 -0.24
CA MET A 18 -5.01 -2.24 0.69
C MET A 18 -5.08 -0.75 1.04
N GLY A 19 -5.21 0.14 0.04
CA GLY A 19 -5.31 1.59 0.29
C GLY A 19 -6.54 1.96 1.12
N VAL A 20 -7.71 1.39 0.79
CA VAL A 20 -8.94 1.58 1.57
C VAL A 20 -8.79 1.07 3.01
N GLY A 21 -8.23 -0.13 3.17
CA GLY A 21 -7.98 -0.71 4.48
C GLY A 21 -7.07 0.18 5.33
N ILE A 22 -5.92 0.60 4.79
CA ILE A 22 -5.00 1.51 5.50
C ILE A 22 -5.73 2.78 5.92
N ALA A 23 -6.51 3.41 5.03
CA ALA A 23 -7.21 4.65 5.32
C ALA A 23 -8.22 4.51 6.46
N ILE A 24 -9.05 3.46 6.44
CA ILE A 24 -10.08 3.22 7.45
C ILE A 24 -9.44 2.88 8.81
N PHE A 25 -8.48 1.95 8.84
CA PHE A 25 -7.93 1.45 10.10
C PHE A 25 -6.89 2.38 10.73
N SER A 26 -6.26 3.28 9.95
CA SER A 26 -5.35 4.31 10.50
C SER A 26 -6.04 5.25 11.49
N VAL A 27 -7.36 5.42 11.37
CA VAL A 27 -8.18 6.21 12.31
C VAL A 27 -8.15 5.62 13.73
N ILE A 28 -7.80 4.35 13.91
CA ILE A 28 -7.69 3.71 15.23
C ILE A 28 -6.28 3.89 15.82
N GLY A 29 -5.24 3.75 14.99
CA GLY A 29 -3.85 3.82 15.44
C GLY A 29 -3.45 5.19 15.98
N VAL A 30 -3.91 6.27 15.33
CA VAL A 30 -3.56 7.64 15.73
C VAL A 30 -4.13 8.00 17.11
N PRO A 31 -5.45 7.88 17.39
CA PRO A 31 -5.98 8.16 18.73
C PRO A 31 -5.39 7.25 19.80
N LEU A 32 -5.15 5.97 19.49
CA LEU A 32 -4.53 5.05 20.44
C LEU A 32 -3.12 5.51 20.82
N SER A 33 -2.33 5.99 19.86
CA SER A 33 -1.00 6.54 20.13
C SER A 33 -1.06 7.77 21.04
N ILE A 34 -2.06 8.63 20.88
CA ILE A 34 -2.24 9.85 21.67
C ILE A 34 -2.68 9.52 23.10
N VAL A 35 -3.68 8.65 23.27
CA VAL A 35 -4.25 8.32 24.59
C VAL A 35 -3.25 7.55 25.46
N THR A 36 -2.39 6.75 24.85
CA THR A 36 -1.40 5.93 25.57
C THR A 36 -0.02 6.57 25.66
N ASP A 37 0.15 7.76 25.07
CA ASP A 37 1.44 8.43 24.89
C ASP A 37 2.52 7.49 24.29
N ASN A 38 2.09 6.56 23.44
CA ASN A 38 2.94 5.57 22.80
C ASN A 38 2.82 5.68 21.29
N LEU A 39 3.79 6.38 20.70
CA LEU A 39 3.90 6.57 19.25
C LEU A 39 3.98 5.25 18.47
N GLY A 40 4.40 4.15 19.10
CA GLY A 40 4.44 2.83 18.46
C GLY A 40 3.07 2.34 17.98
N PHE A 41 1.97 2.78 18.61
CA PHE A 41 0.63 2.38 18.20
C PHE A 41 0.12 3.04 16.93
N ILE A 42 0.81 4.06 16.42
CA ILE A 42 0.46 4.67 15.13
C ILE A 42 0.53 3.67 13.98
N GLY A 43 1.40 2.66 14.09
CA GLY A 43 1.59 1.61 13.07
C GLY A 43 0.51 0.52 13.07
N ILE A 44 -0.26 0.37 14.15
CA ILE A 44 -1.28 -0.68 14.26
C ILE A 44 -2.37 -0.50 13.21
N GLY A 45 -2.85 0.73 13.03
CA GLY A 45 -3.91 1.03 12.07
C GLY A 45 -3.55 0.65 10.64
N PRO A 46 -2.44 1.15 10.07
CA PRO A 46 -1.95 0.73 8.76
C PRO A 46 -1.74 -0.78 8.64
N ALA A 47 -1.18 -1.44 9.66
CA ALA A 47 -0.94 -2.89 9.63
C ALA A 47 -2.24 -3.71 9.54
N LEU A 48 -3.23 -3.36 10.36
CA LEU A 48 -4.58 -3.96 10.29
C LEU A 48 -5.24 -3.68 8.94
N GLY A 49 -5.10 -2.45 8.44
CA GLY A 49 -5.61 -2.04 7.14
C GLY A 49 -5.03 -2.84 5.98
N VAL A 50 -3.72 -3.12 6.01
CA VAL A 50 -3.06 -3.99 5.03
C VAL A 50 -3.61 -5.41 5.12
N ALA A 51 -3.70 -6.00 6.31
CA ALA A 51 -4.21 -7.36 6.48
C ALA A 51 -5.65 -7.49 5.95
N PHE A 52 -6.53 -6.54 6.30
CA PHE A 52 -7.89 -6.48 5.80
C PHE A 52 -7.94 -6.31 4.27
N GLY A 53 -7.18 -5.34 3.76
CA GLY A 53 -7.15 -5.03 2.34
C GLY A 53 -6.63 -6.17 1.47
N LEU A 54 -5.65 -6.93 1.97
CA LEU A 54 -5.17 -8.15 1.32
C LEU A 54 -6.26 -9.22 1.28
N ALA A 55 -6.93 -9.49 2.40
CA ALA A 55 -7.98 -10.51 2.47
C ALA A 55 -9.14 -10.24 1.50
N ILE A 56 -9.66 -9.02 1.51
CA ILE A 56 -10.77 -8.63 0.62
C ILE A 56 -10.30 -8.47 -0.82
N GLY A 57 -9.18 -7.78 -1.03
CA GLY A 57 -8.62 -7.51 -2.35
C GLY A 57 -8.29 -8.78 -3.10
N GLN A 58 -7.69 -9.77 -2.44
CA GLN A 58 -7.34 -11.05 -3.05
C GLN A 58 -8.58 -11.90 -3.39
N SER A 59 -9.62 -11.86 -2.56
CA SER A 59 -10.89 -12.53 -2.85
C SER A 59 -11.55 -11.98 -4.13
N ILE A 60 -11.56 -10.65 -4.26
CA ILE A 60 -12.10 -9.98 -5.45
C ILE A 60 -11.22 -10.24 -6.68
N GLU A 61 -9.90 -10.10 -6.55
CA GLU A 61 -8.95 -10.37 -7.64
C GLU A 61 -9.13 -11.81 -8.18
N ASN A 62 -9.26 -12.81 -7.28
CA ASN A 62 -9.49 -14.19 -7.66
C ASN A 62 -10.82 -14.39 -8.41
N LYS A 63 -11.89 -13.71 -7.98
CA LYS A 63 -13.18 -13.76 -8.67
C LYS A 63 -13.08 -13.23 -10.11
N TYR A 64 -12.40 -12.10 -10.32
CA TYR A 64 -12.19 -11.55 -11.67
C TYR A 64 -11.19 -12.37 -12.49
N LYS A 65 -10.22 -13.02 -11.84
CA LYS A 65 -9.27 -13.92 -12.51
C LYS A 65 -9.97 -15.15 -13.08
N GLN A 66 -10.91 -15.74 -12.32
CA GLN A 66 -11.75 -16.85 -12.79
C GLN A 66 -12.65 -16.46 -13.98
N GLN A 67 -13.02 -15.19 -14.08
CA GLN A 67 -13.81 -14.65 -15.20
C GLN A 67 -12.95 -14.28 -16.42
N GLY A 68 -11.63 -14.49 -16.39
CA GLY A 68 -10.73 -14.07 -17.47
C GLY A 68 -10.55 -12.54 -17.57
N LYS A 69 -10.95 -11.79 -16.54
CA LYS A 69 -10.90 -10.32 -16.53
C LYS A 69 -9.62 -9.74 -15.93
N ILE A 70 -8.68 -10.57 -15.50
CA ILE A 70 -7.36 -10.14 -15.03
C ILE A 70 -6.33 -10.42 -16.12
N ARG A 71 -5.62 -9.38 -16.55
CA ARG A 71 -4.50 -9.48 -17.50
C ARG A 71 -3.16 -9.37 -16.76
N PRO A 72 -2.11 -10.04 -17.27
CA PRO A 72 -0.76 -9.82 -16.76
C PRO A 72 -0.32 -8.37 -16.98
N LEU A 73 0.61 -7.93 -16.13
CA LEU A 73 1.26 -6.65 -16.30
C LEU A 73 2.14 -6.65 -17.55
N THR A 74 2.17 -5.51 -18.24
CA THR A 74 3.08 -5.29 -19.36
C THR A 74 4.50 -5.01 -18.84
N GLU A 75 5.51 -5.27 -19.67
CA GLU A 75 6.91 -4.95 -19.36
C GLU A 75 7.11 -3.50 -18.93
N PHE A 76 6.39 -2.57 -19.56
CA PHE A 76 6.42 -1.15 -19.19
C PHE A 76 5.83 -0.87 -17.81
N GLU A 77 4.71 -1.51 -17.45
CA GLU A 77 4.10 -1.40 -16.11
C GLU A 77 5.03 -1.96 -15.03
N ILE A 78 5.66 -3.11 -15.29
CA ILE A 78 6.62 -3.73 -14.35
C ILE A 78 7.84 -2.84 -14.16
N LYS A 79 8.44 -2.35 -15.25
CA LYS A 79 9.60 -1.43 -15.19
C LYS A 79 9.25 -0.15 -14.44
N ARG A 80 8.10 0.46 -14.73
CA ARG A 80 7.65 1.68 -14.05
C ARG A 80 7.41 1.45 -12.56
N LYS A 81 6.76 0.35 -12.18
CA LYS A 81 6.56 -0.04 -10.77
C LYS A 81 7.90 -0.23 -10.06
N ARG A 82 8.84 -0.96 -10.67
CA ARG A 82 10.17 -1.21 -10.09
C ARG A 82 10.94 0.10 -9.88
N ILE A 83 10.99 0.96 -10.90
CA ILE A 83 11.65 2.27 -10.81
C ILE A 83 11.03 3.12 -9.70
N ALA A 84 9.69 3.20 -9.64
CA ALA A 84 8.99 3.96 -8.60
C ALA A 84 9.30 3.44 -7.19
N VAL A 85 9.31 2.11 -6.99
CA VAL A 85 9.66 1.48 -5.71
C VAL A 85 11.12 1.77 -5.33
N THR A 86 12.07 1.61 -6.26
CA THR A 86 13.48 1.89 -6.00
C THR A 86 13.70 3.35 -5.63
N ILE A 87 13.11 4.30 -6.39
CA ILE A 87 13.19 5.72 -6.07
C ILE A 87 12.58 6.01 -4.70
N GLY A 88 11.41 5.44 -4.40
CA GLY A 88 10.74 5.61 -3.10
C GLY A 88 11.61 5.13 -1.93
N ILE A 89 12.27 3.97 -2.07
CA ILE A 89 13.19 3.44 -1.04
C ILE A 89 14.41 4.36 -0.88
N ILE A 90 15.00 4.84 -1.97
CA ILE A 90 16.15 5.77 -1.91
C ILE A 90 15.75 7.06 -1.18
N ILE A 91 14.60 7.65 -1.53
CA ILE A 91 14.10 8.88 -0.88
C ILE A 91 13.85 8.63 0.62
N LEU A 92 13.25 7.48 0.97
CA LEU A 92 12.99 7.13 2.36
C LEU A 92 14.29 6.95 3.15
N MET A 93 15.28 6.25 2.60
CA MET A 93 16.60 6.09 3.21
C MET A 93 17.31 7.43 3.40
N LEU A 94 17.31 8.29 2.38
CA LEU A 94 17.88 9.64 2.49
C LEU A 94 17.17 10.47 3.57
N GLY A 95 15.83 10.39 3.65
CA GLY A 95 15.05 11.06 4.69
C GLY A 95 15.44 10.60 6.10
N VAL A 96 15.62 9.30 6.32
CA VAL A 96 16.06 8.75 7.60
C VAL A 96 17.48 9.20 7.95
N VAL A 97 18.41 9.18 6.98
CA VAL A 97 19.80 9.63 7.19
C VAL A 97 19.84 11.13 7.53
N ILE A 98 19.14 11.97 6.77
CA ILE A 98 19.06 13.42 7.03
C ILE A 98 18.43 13.68 8.40
N PHE A 99 17.34 13.01 8.73
CA PHE A 99 16.69 13.15 10.04
C PHE A 99 17.63 12.76 11.19
N GLY A 100 18.37 11.66 11.03
CA GLY A 100 19.38 11.23 12.00
C GLY A 100 20.54 12.22 12.15
N LEU A 101 21.04 12.79 11.05
CA LEU A 101 22.08 13.82 11.08
C LEU A 101 21.59 15.11 11.75
N LEU A 102 20.36 15.56 11.44
CA LEU A 102 19.76 16.72 12.07
C LEU A 102 19.55 16.51 13.57
N TYR A 103 19.18 15.30 13.98
CA TYR A 103 19.08 14.94 15.40
C TYR A 103 20.46 15.01 16.07
N PHE A 104 21.50 14.42 15.45
CA PHE A 104 22.86 14.43 15.98
C PHE A 104 23.51 15.82 16.03
N LEU A 105 23.19 16.73 15.09
CA LEU A 105 23.69 18.11 15.05
C LEU A 105 22.91 19.08 15.95
N ARG A 106 21.77 18.63 16.50
CA ARG A 106 20.93 19.42 17.40
C ARG A 106 21.39 19.32 18.86
N ASP A 107 22.10 18.25 19.20
CA ASP A 107 22.80 18.07 20.48
C ASP A 107 24.19 18.75 20.45
#